data_AF-A0A925M7F5-F1
#
_entry.id   AF-A0A925M7F5-F1
#
_cell.length_a   1.000
_cell.length_b   1.000
_cell.length_c   1.000
_cell.angle_alpha   90.00
_cell.angle_beta   90.00
_cell.angle_gamma   90.00
#
_symmetry.space_group_name_H-M   'P 1'
#
loop_
_entity.id
_entity.type
_entity.pdbx_description
1 polymer ?
#
loop_
_entity_poly.entity_id
_entity_poly.type
_entity_poly.pdbx_seq_one_letter_code
_entity_poly.pdbx_strand_id
1 'polypeptide(L)'
;MILYLFDIDGTLLHARRSGSRAFEQVFAMQHAITQACEGVTFGGKTDPALVDEIFTARLGRRATADEHAAFLDAYLPLLRGELERGG
;
A
#
# COMPACT_ATOMS: atom_id res chain seq x y z
N MET A 1 16.25 1.19 12.57
CA MET A 1 15.02 1.82 13.09
C MET A 1 13.90 0.82 12.87
N ILE A 2 13.34 0.21 13.92
CA ILE A 2 12.29 -0.80 13.74
C ILE A 2 10.94 -0.07 13.85
N LEU A 3 10.23 0.04 12.73
CA LEU A 3 8.86 0.52 12.71
C LEU A 3 7.94 -0.69 12.92
N TYR A 4 7.38 -0.82 14.11
CA TYR A 4 6.29 -1.76 14.36
C TYR A 4 4.97 -1.08 14.01
N LEU A 5 4.45 -1.30 12.79
CA LEU A 5 3.04 -1.06 12.49
C LEU A 5 2.28 -2.31 12.96
N PHE A 6 1.74 -2.27 14.17
CA PHE A 6 0.82 -3.30 14.63
C PHE A 6 -0.49 -3.17 13.86
N ASP A 7 -0.86 -4.22 13.13
CA ASP A 7 -2.22 -4.47 12.68
C ASP A 7 -3.07 -4.70 13.94
N ILE A 8 -3.88 -3.71 14.29
CA ILE A 8 -4.96 -3.87 15.27
C ILE A 8 -6.24 -3.48 14.55
N ASP A 9 -6.97 -4.51 14.13
CA ASP A 9 -8.39 -4.55 13.80
C ASP A 9 -9.00 -3.22 13.36
N GLY A 10 -9.13 -3.02 12.04
CA GLY A 10 -10.10 -2.09 11.45
C GLY A 10 -9.90 -0.60 11.74
N THR A 11 -8.84 -0.19 12.44
CA THR A 11 -8.68 1.19 12.92
C THR A 11 -7.81 2.03 11.99
N LEU A 12 -8.09 1.93 10.69
CA LEU A 12 -7.80 2.98 9.72
C LEU A 12 -9.06 3.27 8.89
N LEU A 13 -10.23 3.31 9.55
CA LEU A 13 -11.47 3.81 8.97
C LEU A 13 -11.35 5.27 8.47
N HIS A 14 -10.34 6.02 8.92
CA HIS A 14 -9.97 7.34 8.34
C HIS A 14 -8.81 7.31 7.33
N ALA A 15 -7.93 6.29 7.33
CA ALA A 15 -6.86 6.17 6.31
C ALA A 15 -7.24 5.29 5.12
N ARG A 16 -8.52 4.91 4.96
CA ARG A 16 -8.98 4.18 3.76
C ARG A 16 -8.66 4.92 2.46
N ARG A 17 -8.62 6.26 2.49
CA ARG A 17 -8.19 7.10 1.35
C ARG A 17 -6.69 7.38 1.37
N SER A 18 -6.10 7.67 2.52
CA SER A 18 -4.66 7.96 2.65
C SER A 18 -3.78 6.76 2.29
N GLY A 19 -4.14 5.55 2.76
CA GLY A 19 -3.44 4.31 2.45
C GLY A 19 -3.56 3.92 0.97
N SER A 20 -4.77 3.97 0.40
CA SER A 20 -4.96 3.66 -1.03
C SER A 20 -4.26 4.66 -1.95
N ARG A 21 -4.21 5.96 -1.59
CA ARG A 21 -3.42 6.98 -2.31
C ARG A 21 -1.93 6.73 -2.24
N ALA A 22 -1.40 6.39 -1.06
CA ALA A 22 0.02 6.07 -0.91
C ALA A 22 0.37 4.81 -1.71
N PHE A 23 -0.47 3.77 -1.69
CA PHE A 23 -0.33 2.59 -2.55
C PHE A 23 -0.30 2.97 -4.04
N GLU A 24 -1.26 3.76 -4.52
CA GLU A 24 -1.29 4.19 -5.92
C GLU A 24 -0.03 4.96 -6.32
N GLN A 25 0.46 5.85 -5.45
CA GLN A 25 1.69 6.59 -5.71
C GLN A 25 2.90 5.67 -5.83
N VAL A 26 3.05 4.68 -4.94
CA VAL A 26 4.16 3.71 -5.03
C VAL A 26 4.10 2.91 -6.32
N PHE A 27 2.93 2.40 -6.70
CA PHE A 27 2.76 1.64 -7.95
C PHE A 27 3.01 2.50 -9.20
N ALA A 28 2.58 3.77 -9.18
CA ALA A 28 2.87 4.70 -10.25
C ALA A 28 4.39 4.97 -10.36
N MET A 29 5.09 5.12 -9.24
CA MET A 29 6.53 5.38 -9.21
C MET A 29 7.37 4.17 -9.63
N GLN A 30 7.05 2.97 -9.15
CA GLN A 30 7.88 1.77 -9.35
C GLN A 30 7.53 1.00 -10.63
N HIS A 31 6.28 1.08 -11.07
CA HIS A 31 5.78 0.26 -12.18
C HIS A 31 5.07 1.06 -13.28
N ALA A 32 4.98 2.40 -13.16
CA ALA A 32 4.22 3.26 -14.08
C ALA A 32 2.74 2.87 -14.20
N ILE A 33 2.15 2.30 -13.15
CA ILE A 33 0.75 1.87 -13.11
C ILE A 33 -0.08 2.89 -12.33
N THR A 34 -0.91 3.64 -13.05
CA THR A 34 -1.91 4.54 -12.46
C THR A 34 -3.17 3.76 -12.08
N GLN A 35 -3.94 4.23 -11.11
CA GLN A 35 -5.18 3.56 -10.68
C GLN A 35 -4.95 2.11 -10.22
N ALA A 36 -3.75 1.82 -9.68
CA ALA A 36 -3.37 0.46 -9.33
C ALA A 36 -4.35 -0.20 -8.35
N CYS A 37 -4.98 0.59 -7.48
CA CYS A 37 -5.93 0.14 -6.47
C CYS A 37 -7.38 -0.02 -6.99
N GLU A 38 -7.67 0.27 -8.26
CA GLU A 38 -9.03 0.20 -8.80
C GLU A 38 -9.64 -1.20 -8.68
N GLY A 39 -10.77 -1.34 -7.97
CA GLY A 39 -11.42 -2.62 -7.73
C GLY A 39 -10.78 -3.48 -6.62
N VAL A 40 -9.73 -2.99 -5.94
CA VAL A 40 -9.09 -3.69 -4.81
C VAL A 40 -9.76 -3.29 -3.50
N THR A 41 -10.15 -4.28 -2.71
CA THR A 41 -10.76 -4.04 -1.39
C THR A 41 -9.70 -4.09 -0.30
N PHE A 42 -9.46 -2.95 0.35
CA PHE A 42 -8.44 -2.78 1.40
C PHE A 42 -8.87 -3.32 2.78
N GLY A 43 -10.17 -3.41 3.06
CA GLY A 43 -10.65 -3.80 4.39
C GLY A 43 -10.29 -5.24 4.77
N GLY A 44 -9.72 -5.41 5.98
CA GLY A 44 -9.44 -6.72 6.57
C GLY A 44 -8.25 -7.47 5.94
N LYS A 45 -7.40 -6.78 5.18
CA LYS A 45 -6.20 -7.36 4.56
C LYS A 45 -4.94 -6.68 5.08
N THR A 46 -3.87 -7.45 5.19
CA THR A 46 -2.55 -6.93 5.51
C THR A 46 -1.91 -6.27 4.29
N ASP A 47 -0.98 -5.33 4.52
CA ASP A 47 -0.30 -4.63 3.43
C ASP A 47 0.41 -5.59 2.43
N PRO A 48 1.16 -6.63 2.86
CA PRO A 48 1.76 -7.58 1.91
C PRO A 48 0.71 -8.33 1.09
N ALA A 49 -0.45 -8.67 1.67
CA ALA A 49 -1.52 -9.33 0.93
C ALA A 49 -2.11 -8.39 -0.14
N LEU A 50 -2.24 -7.10 0.16
CA LEU A 50 -2.70 -6.09 -0.79
C LEU A 50 -1.69 -5.85 -1.91
N VAL A 51 -0.39 -5.80 -1.60
CA VAL A 51 0.68 -5.70 -2.61
C VAL A 51 0.58 -6.87 -3.57
N ASP A 52 0.51 -8.11 -3.07
CA ASP A 52 0.39 -9.30 -3.91
C ASP A 52 -0.89 -9.32 -4.75
N GLU A 53 -2.02 -8.86 -4.19
CA GLU A 53 -3.29 -8.76 -4.92
C GLU A 53 -3.21 -7.76 -6.07
N ILE A 54 -2.62 -6.58 -5.83
CA ILE A 54 -2.44 -5.56 -6.87
C ILE A 54 -1.42 -6.05 -7.92
N PHE A 55 -0.31 -6.65 -7.51
CA PHE A 55 0.65 -7.26 -8.43
C PHE A 55 -0.01 -8.32 -9.31
N THR A 56 -0.84 -9.18 -8.72
CA THR A 56 -1.55 -10.22 -9.48
C THR A 56 -2.54 -9.58 -10.46
N ALA A 57 -3.31 -8.58 -10.01
CA ALA A 57 -4.31 -7.90 -10.83
C ALA A 57 -3.72 -7.06 -11.98
N ARG A 58 -2.50 -6.52 -11.82
CA ARG A 58 -1.90 -5.55 -12.77
C ARG A 58 -0.74 -6.12 -13.58
N LEU A 59 0.03 -7.04 -13.00
CA LEU A 59 1.25 -7.62 -13.58
C LEU A 59 1.12 -9.12 -13.82
N GLY A 60 0.02 -9.76 -13.42
CA GLY A 60 -0.25 -11.18 -13.68
C GLY A 60 0.62 -12.16 -12.88
N ARG A 61 1.31 -11.68 -11.84
CA ARG A 61 2.17 -12.47 -10.94
C ARG A 61 2.15 -11.88 -9.53
N ARG A 62 2.64 -12.63 -8.54
CA ARG A 62 2.89 -12.09 -7.19
C ARG A 62 4.16 -11.23 -7.18
N ALA A 63 4.28 -10.36 -6.18
CA ALA A 63 5.50 -9.60 -5.95
C ALA A 63 6.61 -10.53 -5.43
N THR A 64 7.85 -10.24 -5.78
CA THR A 64 9.01 -10.89 -5.18
C THR A 64 9.29 -10.32 -3.79
N ALA A 65 10.14 -10.99 -3.01
CA ALA A 65 10.56 -10.48 -1.70
C ALA A 65 11.23 -9.09 -1.80
N ASP A 66 12.04 -8.86 -2.84
CA ASP A 66 12.71 -7.59 -3.08
C ASP A 66 11.70 -6.50 -3.46
N GLU A 67 10.66 -6.83 -4.24
CA GLU A 67 9.59 -5.89 -4.58
C GLU A 67 8.72 -5.54 -3.37
N HIS A 68 8.45 -6.49 -2.47
CA HIS A 68 7.82 -6.21 -1.19
C HIS A 68 8.65 -5.26 -0.33
N ALA A 69 9.95 -5.48 -0.24
CA ALA A 69 10.85 -4.61 0.52
C ALA A 69 10.91 -3.20 -0.08
N ALA A 70 11.11 -3.10 -1.40
CA ALA A 70 11.12 -1.83 -2.12
C ALA A 70 9.78 -1.09 -2.02
N PHE A 71 8.66 -1.82 -2.02
CA PHE A 71 7.34 -1.25 -1.81
C PHE A 71 7.23 -0.61 -0.42
N LEU A 72 7.57 -1.36 0.64
CA LEU A 72 7.48 -0.86 2.02
C LEU A 72 8.35 0.38 2.26
N ASP A 73 9.58 0.38 1.73
CA ASP A 73 10.50 1.52 1.86
C ASP A 73 9.94 2.80 1.21
N ALA A 74 9.22 2.67 0.09
CA ALA A 74 8.57 3.80 -0.57
C ALA A 74 7.20 4.18 0.06
N TYR A 75 6.47 3.18 0.55
CA TYR A 75 5.10 3.35 1.08
C TYR A 75 5.07 4.10 2.41
N LEU A 76 5.95 3.76 3.36
CA LEU A 76 5.96 4.34 4.70
C LEU A 76 6.09 5.88 4.75
N PRO A 77 7.04 6.52 4.02
CA PRO A 77 7.14 7.98 4.02
C PRO A 77 5.91 8.65 3.36
N LEU A 78 5.35 8.04 2.31
CA LEU A 78 4.14 8.54 1.65
C LEU A 78 2.91 8.45 2.56
N LEU A 79 2.73 7.31 3.24
CA LEU A 79 1.65 7.13 4.21
C LEU A 79 1.74 8.17 5.33
N ARG A 80 2.94 8.39 5.88
CA ARG A 80 3.15 9.43 6.90
C ARG A 80 2.70 10.80 6.39
N GLY A 81 3.14 11.20 5.19
CA GLY A 81 2.76 12.48 4.60
C GLY A 81 1.25 12.61 4.35
N GLU A 82 0.57 11.53 3.95
CA GLU A 82 -0.89 11.54 3.78
C GLU A 82 -1.65 11.62 5.12
N LEU A 83 -1.11 11.03 6.19
CA LEU A 83 -1.69 11.13 7.53
C LEU A 83 -1.52 12.54 8.12
N GLU A 84 -0.36 13.16 7.93
CA GLU A 84 -0.08 14.55 8.35
C GLU A 84 -0.94 15.58 7.60
N ARG A 85 -1.36 15.26 6.37
CA ARG A 85 -2.27 16.11 5.56
C ARG A 85 -3.74 15.93 5.89
N GLY A 86 -4.11 14.79 6.47
CA GLY A 86 -5.48 14.37 6.71
C GLY A 86 -5.94 14.46 8.16
N GLY A 87 -5.04 14.80 9.11
CA GLY A 87 -5.34 15.08 10.51
C GLY A 87 -5.48 16.57 10.78
#